data_AF-A0A820MVH7-F1
#
_entry.id   AF-A0A820MVH7-F1
#
_cell.length_a   1.000
_cell.length_b   1.000
_cell.length_c   1.000
_cell.angle_alpha   90.00
_cell.angle_beta   90.00
_cell.angle_gamma   90.00
#
_symmetry.space_group_name_H-M   'P 1'
#
loop_
_entity.id
_entity.type
_entity.pdbx_description
1 polymer ?
#
loop_
_entity_poly.entity_id
_entity_poly.type
_entity_poly.pdbx_seq_one_letter_code
_entity_poly.pdbx_strand_id
1 'polypeptide(L)'
;MSDISQLPPELALAILKNLNATDLCLAACVWQSLANDEILWLGLCKSNWAYTSVYKRAHSEGISFRRIYLQLDEGTLRFNAGQGLQYFIENRLLDDTCEEICNFIHNTRKLRASEKRKLLQTR
;
A
#
# COMPACT_ATOMS: atom_id res chain seq x y z
N MET A 1 -0.48 25.65 -21.71
CA MET A 1 -0.44 24.91 -20.44
C MET A 1 0.83 24.08 -20.46
N SER A 2 1.73 24.27 -19.50
CA SER A 2 2.99 23.51 -19.44
C SER A 2 2.72 22.08 -18.99
N ASP A 3 3.31 21.10 -19.65
CA ASP A 3 3.15 19.67 -19.32
C ASP A 3 4.02 19.33 -18.10
N ILE A 4 3.53 18.48 -17.19
CA ILE A 4 4.30 18.07 -15.99
C ILE A 4 5.58 17.33 -16.38
N SER A 5 5.57 16.66 -17.55
CA SER A 5 6.71 15.92 -18.10
C SER A 5 7.90 16.84 -18.43
N GLN A 6 7.66 18.14 -18.56
CA GLN A 6 8.68 19.15 -18.84
C GLN A 6 9.32 19.71 -17.55
N LEU A 7 8.79 19.35 -16.38
CA LEU A 7 9.36 19.75 -15.10
C LEU A 7 10.55 18.83 -14.75
N PRO A 8 11.49 19.33 -13.93
CA PRO A 8 12.41 18.46 -13.20
C PRO A 8 11.65 17.32 -12.48
N PRO A 9 12.13 16.06 -12.54
CA PRO A 9 11.43 14.91 -11.98
C PRO A 9 11.04 15.09 -10.51
N GLU A 10 11.86 15.74 -9.70
CA GLU A 10 11.62 15.99 -8.30
C GLU A 10 10.39 16.87 -8.08
N LEU A 11 10.19 17.89 -8.94
CA LEU A 11 9.03 18.77 -8.90
C LEU A 11 7.77 18.06 -9.40
N ALA A 12 7.89 17.26 -10.46
CA ALA A 12 6.79 16.44 -10.96
C ALA A 12 6.32 15.44 -9.89
N LEU A 13 7.24 14.72 -9.24
CA LEU A 13 6.94 13.80 -8.14
C LEU A 13 6.38 14.54 -6.91
N ALA A 14 6.87 15.75 -6.61
CA ALA A 14 6.35 16.56 -5.51
C ALA A 14 4.89 17.00 -5.72
N ILE A 15 4.43 17.10 -6.97
CA ILE A 15 3.03 17.32 -7.31
C ILE A 15 2.27 15.99 -7.20
N LEU A 16 2.75 14.94 -7.88
CA LEU A 16 2.03 13.66 -7.99
C LEU A 16 1.89 12.93 -6.64
N LYS A 17 2.79 13.14 -5.66
CA LYS A 17 2.65 12.55 -4.31
C LYS A 17 1.40 12.96 -3.55
N ASN A 18 0.71 14.02 -3.98
CA ASN A 18 -0.54 14.50 -3.35
C ASN A 18 -1.79 13.79 -3.90
N LEU A 19 -1.64 12.98 -4.94
CA LEU A 19 -2.73 12.22 -5.55
C LEU A 19 -3.01 10.93 -4.79
N ASN A 20 -4.27 10.50 -4.78
CA ASN A 20 -4.61 9.16 -4.31
C ASN A 20 -4.31 8.11 -5.40
N ALA A 21 -4.45 6.82 -5.07
CA ALA A 21 -4.12 5.74 -5.99
C ALA A 21 -4.97 5.74 -7.29
N THR A 22 -6.24 6.14 -7.21
CA THR A 22 -7.11 6.25 -8.39
C THR A 22 -6.62 7.36 -9.31
N ASP A 23 -6.35 8.53 -8.76
CA ASP A 23 -5.86 9.68 -9.51
C ASP A 23 -4.48 9.40 -10.13
N LEU A 24 -3.62 8.63 -9.44
CA LEU A 24 -2.33 8.20 -9.99
C LEU A 24 -2.47 7.19 -11.11
N CYS A 25 -3.43 6.26 -11.01
CA CYS A 25 -3.73 5.35 -12.12
C CYS A 25 -4.20 6.12 -13.37
N LEU A 26 -4.99 7.19 -13.19
CA LEU A 26 -5.38 8.07 -14.29
C LEU A 26 -4.19 8.88 -14.82
N ALA A 27 -3.36 9.44 -13.94
CA ALA A 27 -2.14 10.17 -14.30
C ALA A 27 -1.18 9.28 -15.10
N ALA A 28 -1.09 7.99 -14.79
CA ALA A 28 -0.25 7.03 -15.50
C ALA A 28 -0.64 6.81 -16.97
N CYS A 29 -1.86 7.16 -17.37
CA CYS A 29 -2.26 7.14 -18.79
C CYS A 29 -1.57 8.22 -19.62
N VAL A 30 -1.04 9.27 -18.98
CA VAL A 30 -0.38 10.41 -19.66
C VAL A 30 1.10 10.50 -19.26
N TRP A 31 1.40 10.26 -17.98
CA TRP A 31 2.73 10.41 -17.37
C TRP A 31 3.20 9.09 -16.79
N GLN A 32 3.21 8.05 -17.62
CA GLN A 32 3.43 6.67 -17.19
C GLN A 32 4.71 6.47 -16.37
N SER A 33 5.83 7.07 -16.78
CA SER A 33 7.11 6.94 -16.06
C SER A 33 7.08 7.62 -14.68
N LEU A 34 6.44 8.78 -14.57
CA LEU A 34 6.35 9.55 -13.33
C LEU A 34 5.32 8.97 -12.36
N ALA A 35 4.15 8.58 -12.86
CA ALA A 35 3.05 8.08 -12.04
C ALA A 35 3.23 6.61 -11.60
N ASN A 36 4.14 5.86 -12.24
CA ASN A 36 4.54 4.52 -11.80
C ASN A 36 5.82 4.51 -10.95
N ASP A 37 6.32 5.68 -10.51
CA ASP A 37 7.50 5.76 -9.66
C ASP A 37 7.34 5.01 -8.33
N GLU A 38 8.30 4.15 -8.01
CA GLU A 38 8.24 3.25 -6.86
C GLU A 38 8.27 3.98 -5.51
N ILE A 39 8.94 5.12 -5.42
CA ILE A 39 8.97 5.94 -4.19
C ILE A 39 7.59 6.54 -3.94
N LEU A 40 6.90 6.94 -5.01
CA LEU A 40 5.54 7.48 -4.95
C LEU A 40 4.56 6.42 -4.42
N TRP A 41 4.59 5.21 -4.99
CA TRP A 41 3.74 4.11 -4.53
C TRP A 41 4.11 3.62 -3.12
N LEU A 42 5.38 3.65 -2.72
CA LEU A 42 5.79 3.40 -1.33
C LEU A 42 5.21 4.45 -0.37
N GLY A 43 5.24 5.72 -0.76
CA GLY A 43 4.63 6.82 0.00
C GLY A 43 3.14 6.58 0.26
N LEU A 44 2.40 6.15 -0.78
CA LEU A 44 1.01 5.74 -0.65
C LEU A 44 0.82 4.52 0.25
N CYS A 45 1.64 3.49 0.10
CA CYS A 45 1.60 2.30 0.96
C CYS A 45 1.76 2.69 2.44
N LYS A 46 2.75 3.53 2.75
CA LYS A 46 3.02 4.01 4.12
C LYS A 46 1.93 4.96 4.64
N SER A 47 1.33 5.80 3.81
CA SER A 47 0.26 6.69 4.27
C SER A 47 -1.03 5.94 4.64
N ASN A 48 -1.28 4.79 4.02
CA ASN A 48 -2.51 4.00 4.21
C ASN A 48 -2.36 2.87 5.25
N TRP A 49 -1.27 2.10 5.21
CA TRP A 49 -1.04 0.98 6.14
C TRP A 49 0.07 1.22 7.15
N ALA A 50 0.95 2.20 6.91
CA ALA A 50 2.14 2.55 7.72
C ALA A 50 3.20 1.44 7.85
N TYR A 51 2.79 0.21 8.11
CA TYR A 51 3.64 -0.95 8.29
C TYR A 51 3.08 -2.16 7.54
N THR A 52 3.95 -2.97 6.93
CA THR A 52 3.70 -4.35 6.49
C THR A 52 5.04 -5.10 6.46
N SER A 53 5.06 -6.42 6.66
CA SER A 53 6.30 -7.21 6.61
C SER A 53 6.97 -7.13 5.24
N VAL A 54 6.17 -7.08 4.16
CA VAL A 54 6.69 -7.04 2.79
C VAL A 54 7.56 -5.80 2.52
N TYR A 55 7.37 -4.69 3.23
CA TYR A 55 8.23 -3.50 3.05
C TYR A 55 9.71 -3.77 3.34
N LYS A 56 10.03 -4.71 4.24
CA LYS A 56 11.42 -5.06 4.59
C LYS A 56 12.14 -5.81 3.46
N ARG A 57 11.38 -6.58 2.67
CA ARG A 57 11.90 -7.44 1.59
C ARG A 57 11.66 -6.92 0.18
N ALA A 58 10.71 -5.99 0.01
CA ALA A 58 10.31 -5.50 -1.30
C ALA A 58 11.48 -4.96 -2.13
N HIS A 59 12.40 -4.23 -1.50
CA HIS A 59 13.57 -3.69 -2.19
C HIS A 59 14.56 -4.79 -2.61
N SER A 60 14.87 -5.74 -1.73
CA SER A 60 15.80 -6.84 -2.02
C SER A 60 15.24 -7.85 -3.04
N GLU A 61 13.92 -8.01 -3.08
CA GLU A 61 13.23 -8.96 -3.97
C GLU A 61 12.73 -8.29 -5.28
N GLY A 62 12.96 -6.99 -5.47
CA GLY A 62 12.52 -6.26 -6.66
C GLY A 62 10.99 -6.21 -6.82
N ILE A 63 10.25 -6.23 -5.71
CA ILE A 63 8.79 -6.19 -5.73
C ILE A 63 8.31 -4.75 -5.89
N SER A 64 7.43 -4.53 -6.88
CA SER A 64 6.80 -3.23 -7.09
C SER A 64 5.85 -2.83 -5.94
N PHE A 65 6.04 -1.64 -5.39
CA PHE A 65 5.14 -1.03 -4.41
C PHE A 65 3.77 -0.73 -4.98
N ARG A 66 3.64 -0.49 -6.29
CA ARG A 66 2.33 -0.41 -6.95
C ARG A 66 1.57 -1.72 -6.82
N ARG A 67 2.24 -2.85 -7.07
CA ARG A 67 1.64 -4.18 -6.91
C ARG A 67 1.29 -4.44 -5.44
N ILE A 68 2.19 -4.12 -4.51
CA ILE A 68 1.92 -4.25 -3.07
C ILE A 68 0.70 -3.42 -2.67
N TYR A 69 0.59 -2.17 -3.13
CA TYR A 69 -0.56 -1.31 -2.83
C TYR A 69 -1.88 -1.97 -3.23
N LEU A 70 -1.97 -2.45 -4.47
CA LEU A 70 -3.18 -3.08 -4.99
C LEU A 70 -3.55 -4.34 -4.20
N GLN A 71 -2.56 -5.18 -3.87
CA GLN A 71 -2.80 -6.37 -3.06
C GLN A 71 -3.23 -6.01 -1.63
N LEU A 72 -2.66 -4.96 -1.03
CA LEU A 72 -3.06 -4.48 0.30
C LEU A 72 -4.47 -3.90 0.30
N ASP A 73 -4.86 -3.19 -0.76
CA ASP A 73 -6.21 -2.65 -0.92
C ASP A 73 -7.24 -3.79 -1.01
N GLU A 74 -6.97 -4.78 -1.86
CA GLU A 74 -7.81 -5.99 -1.95
C GLU A 74 -7.88 -6.74 -0.61
N GLY A 75 -6.74 -6.96 0.04
CA GLY A 75 -6.68 -7.64 1.34
C GLY A 75 -7.44 -6.89 2.42
N THR A 76 -7.44 -5.55 2.38
CA THR A 76 -8.21 -4.69 3.29
C THR A 76 -9.71 -4.90 3.09
N LEU A 77 -10.18 -4.94 1.85
CA LEU A 77 -11.58 -5.20 1.54
C LEU A 77 -12.01 -6.58 2.08
N ARG A 78 -11.19 -7.61 1.85
CA ARG A 78 -11.42 -8.96 2.38
C ARG A 78 -11.39 -9.01 3.91
N PHE A 79 -10.48 -8.26 4.55
CA PHE A 79 -10.38 -8.17 6.01
C PHE A 79 -11.65 -7.58 6.61
N ASN A 80 -12.14 -6.49 6.00
CA ASN A 80 -13.34 -5.82 6.45
C ASN A 80 -14.62 -6.63 6.21
N ALA A 81 -14.55 -7.67 5.37
CA ALA A 81 -15.58 -8.69 5.17
C ALA A 81 -15.41 -9.93 6.08
N GLY A 82 -14.36 -9.99 6.92
CA GLY A 82 -14.15 -11.03 7.93
C GLY A 82 -13.18 -12.16 7.56
N GLN A 83 -12.48 -12.10 6.42
CA GLN A 83 -11.60 -13.18 5.93
C GLN A 83 -10.19 -12.74 5.49
N GLY A 84 -9.76 -11.52 5.85
CA GLY A 84 -8.57 -10.92 5.20
C GLY A 84 -7.22 -11.24 5.81
N LEU A 85 -7.11 -11.68 7.08
CA LEU A 85 -5.78 -11.94 7.67
C LEU A 85 -5.04 -13.03 6.89
N GLN A 86 -5.75 -14.11 6.58
CA GLN A 86 -5.22 -15.23 5.81
C GLN A 86 -4.74 -14.79 4.42
N TYR A 87 -5.49 -13.91 3.75
CA TYR A 87 -5.10 -13.35 2.46
C TYR A 87 -3.74 -12.61 2.53
N PHE A 88 -3.50 -11.82 3.58
CA PHE A 88 -2.21 -11.12 3.74
C PHE A 88 -1.04 -12.10 3.92
N ILE A 89 -1.25 -13.20 4.65
CA ILE A 89 -0.22 -14.22 4.89
C ILE A 89 0.07 -15.02 3.61
N GLU A 90 -0.98 -15.51 2.94
CA GLU A 90 -0.86 -16.32 1.72
C GLU A 90 -0.18 -15.56 0.58
N ASN A 91 -0.48 -14.26 0.44
CA ASN A 91 0.14 -13.41 -0.57
C ASN A 91 1.52 -12.87 -0.15
N ARG A 92 2.06 -13.33 0.99
CA ARG A 92 3.34 -12.86 1.54
C ARG A 92 3.40 -11.33 1.68
N LEU A 93 2.29 -10.71 2.08
CA LEU A 93 2.24 -9.28 2.43
C LEU A 93 2.58 -9.07 3.91
N LEU A 94 2.21 -10.04 4.73
CA LEU A 94 2.38 -10.05 6.19
C LEU A 94 2.92 -11.41 6.61
N ASP A 95 3.91 -11.43 7.49
CA ASP A 95 4.46 -12.68 8.02
C ASP A 95 3.58 -13.18 9.17
N ASP A 96 3.38 -14.50 9.27
CA ASP A 96 2.54 -15.11 10.31
C ASP A 96 3.28 -15.24 11.64
N THR A 97 3.64 -14.08 12.20
CA THR A 97 4.15 -13.97 13.57
C THR A 97 3.30 -12.97 14.33
N CYS A 98 3.14 -13.18 15.63
CA CYS A 98 2.31 -12.30 16.46
C CYS A 98 2.81 -10.84 16.42
N GLU A 99 4.12 -10.62 16.39
CA GLU A 99 4.72 -9.28 16.33
C GLU A 99 4.38 -8.56 15.02
N GLU A 100 4.54 -9.22 13.89
CA GLU A 100 4.28 -8.66 12.56
C GLU A 100 2.80 -8.32 12.39
N ILE A 101 1.91 -9.23 12.83
CA ILE A 101 0.46 -9.02 12.82
C ILE A 101 0.06 -7.86 13.73
N CYS A 102 0.61 -7.78 14.94
CA CYS A 102 0.35 -6.66 15.86
C CYS A 102 0.81 -5.32 15.25
N ASN A 103 2.01 -5.26 14.70
CA ASN A 103 2.55 -4.06 14.06
C ASN A 103 1.67 -3.62 12.88
N PHE A 104 1.21 -4.55 12.05
CA PHE A 104 0.31 -4.27 10.94
C PHE A 104 -1.04 -3.71 11.42
N ILE A 105 -1.72 -4.42 12.32
CA ILE A 105 -3.07 -4.07 12.77
C ILE A 105 -3.08 -2.77 13.56
N HIS A 106 -2.07 -2.52 14.39
CA HIS A 106 -1.98 -1.31 15.20
C HIS A 106 -1.79 -0.06 14.34
N ASN A 107 -0.90 -0.13 13.34
CA ASN A 107 -0.50 1.03 12.56
C ASN A 107 -1.42 1.33 11.37
N THR A 108 -2.16 0.34 10.86
CA THR A 108 -3.05 0.56 9.72
C THR A 108 -4.34 1.31 10.10
N ARG A 109 -4.66 2.33 9.29
CA ARG A 109 -5.92 3.11 9.39
C ARG A 109 -7.05 2.55 8.52
N LYS A 110 -6.77 1.50 7.74
CA LYS A 110 -7.68 0.98 6.70
C LYS A 110 -8.59 -0.15 7.17
N LEU A 111 -8.19 -0.87 8.22
CA LEU A 111 -8.99 -1.98 8.74
C LEU A 111 -10.07 -1.50 9.70
N ARG A 112 -11.28 -2.06 9.57
CA ARG A 112 -12.46 -1.74 10.38
C ARG A 112 -12.27 -2.19 11.83
N ALA A 113 -12.56 -1.30 12.77
CA ALA A 113 -12.36 -1.56 14.21
C ALA A 113 -13.15 -2.79 14.73
N SER A 114 -14.34 -3.07 14.19
CA SER A 114 -15.12 -4.26 14.56
C SER A 114 -14.39 -5.55 14.20
N GLU A 115 -13.82 -5.62 12.99
CA GLU A 115 -13.11 -6.82 12.52
C GLU A 115 -11.76 -6.98 13.23
N LYS A 116 -11.06 -5.87 13.53
CA LYS A 116 -9.87 -5.92 14.41
C LYS A 116 -10.19 -6.59 15.75
N ARG A 117 -11.30 -6.19 16.40
CA ARG A 117 -11.70 -6.77 17.69
C ARG A 117 -12.07 -8.25 17.60
N LYS A 118 -12.82 -8.66 16.57
CA LYS A 118 -13.17 -10.07 16.36
C LYS A 118 -11.92 -10.94 16.21
N LEU A 119 -10.93 -10.46 15.45
CA LEU A 119 -9.67 -11.17 15.30
C LEU A 119 -8.97 -11.40 16.64
N LEU A 120 -8.88 -10.35 17.48
CA LEU A 120 -8.26 -10.42 18.80
C LEU A 120 -9.01 -11.32 19.79
N GLN A 121 -10.30 -11.61 19.55
CA GLN A 121 -11.11 -12.51 20.36
C GLN A 121 -11.01 -13.98 19.92
N THR A 122 -10.55 -14.22 18.69
CA THR A 122 -10.52 -15.56 18.06
C THR A 122 -9.15 -16.22 18.13
N ARG A 123 -8.09 -15.47 18.43
CA ARG A 123 -6.73 -15.97 18.69
C ARG A 123 -6.47 -16.07 20.18
#